data_AF-A0A840QHU6-F1
#
_entry.id   AF-A0A840QHU6-F1
#
_cell.length_a   1.000
_cell.length_b   1.000
_cell.length_c   1.000
_cell.angle_alpha   90.00
_cell.angle_beta   90.00
_cell.angle_gamma   90.00
#
_symmetry.space_group_name_H-M   'P 1'
#
loop_
_entity.id
_entity.type
_entity.pdbx_description
1 polymer ?
#
loop_
_entity_poly.entity_id
_entity_poly.type
_entity_poly.pdbx_seq_one_letter_code
_entity_poly.pdbx_strand_id
1 'polypeptide(L)'
;MTTVLSGYAIRVVPYHQKARWPTLPQQSWTEKEERQYEHIKNQALERGSSEDRAEEIAARTVNKTRAQRGESQQQSRTATQDIPPQRRGGLRSGSRSGPGGRTKQQLYADAQRAGIRGRSKMTKADLERALQQR
;
A
#
# COMPACT_ATOMS: atom_id res chain seq x y z
N MET A 1 -35.21 -19.80 -40.24
CA MET A 1 -34.27 -20.07 -39.14
C MET A 1 -33.76 -18.72 -38.64
N THR A 2 -34.37 -18.22 -37.58
CA THR A 2 -34.20 -16.84 -37.13
C THR A 2 -33.02 -16.73 -36.16
N THR A 3 -32.06 -15.90 -36.56
CA THR A 3 -30.98 -15.20 -35.87
C THR A 3 -31.12 -15.05 -34.34
N VAL A 4 -30.02 -15.13 -33.57
CA VAL A 4 -29.42 -14.03 -32.75
C VAL A 4 -28.03 -14.46 -32.25
N LEU A 5 -26.97 -13.76 -32.66
CA LEU A 5 -25.66 -13.81 -31.98
C LEU A 5 -25.59 -12.68 -30.94
N SER A 6 -25.32 -13.10 -29.70
CA SER A 6 -25.28 -12.31 -28.47
C SER A 6 -24.22 -11.20 -28.51
N GLY A 7 -24.66 -9.94 -28.58
CA GLY A 7 -23.80 -8.78 -28.35
C GLY A 7 -23.47 -8.64 -26.86
N TYR A 8 -22.21 -8.82 -26.49
CA TYR A 8 -21.69 -8.42 -25.18
C TYR A 8 -21.56 -6.89 -25.16
N ALA A 9 -22.58 -6.21 -24.68
CA ALA A 9 -22.49 -4.79 -24.34
C ALA A 9 -21.80 -4.67 -22.97
N ILE A 10 -20.53 -4.22 -22.97
CA ILE A 10 -19.86 -3.77 -21.76
C ILE A 10 -20.58 -2.49 -21.32
N ARG A 11 -21.53 -2.63 -20.40
CA ARG A 11 -22.28 -1.53 -19.81
C ARG A 11 -21.33 -0.79 -18.86
N VAL A 12 -20.74 0.30 -19.35
CA VAL A 12 -20.02 1.27 -18.52
C VAL A 12 -21.05 1.89 -17.56
N VAL A 13 -20.94 1.57 -16.27
CA VAL A 13 -21.86 2.04 -15.23
C VAL A 13 -21.52 3.50 -14.91
N PRO A 14 -22.46 4.44 -15.04
CA PRO A 14 -22.19 5.86 -14.82
C PRO A 14 -21.95 6.16 -13.34
N TYR A 15 -20.85 6.85 -13.05
CA TYR A 15 -20.41 7.27 -11.73
C TYR A 15 -21.23 8.47 -11.21
N HIS A 16 -22.57 8.38 -11.13
CA HIS A 16 -23.37 9.43 -10.49
C HIS A 16 -24.77 8.98 -10.05
N GLN A 17 -24.87 8.00 -9.16
CA GLN A 17 -26.02 7.94 -8.26
C GLN A 17 -25.54 7.58 -6.86
N LYS A 18 -25.73 8.50 -5.93
CA LYS A 18 -25.43 8.35 -4.51
C LYS A 18 -26.30 7.22 -3.95
N ALA A 19 -25.80 5.99 -3.99
CA ALA A 19 -26.35 4.90 -3.21
C ALA A 19 -26.22 5.32 -1.75
N ARG A 20 -27.36 5.66 -1.14
CA ARG A 20 -27.46 5.95 0.28
C ARG A 20 -27.38 4.60 1.00
N TRP A 21 -26.15 4.17 1.28
CA TRP A 21 -25.84 2.98 2.08
C TRP A 21 -26.52 3.07 3.46
N PRO A 22 -26.85 1.92 4.10
CA PRO A 22 -27.47 1.91 5.41
C PRO A 22 -26.62 2.76 6.35
N THR A 23 -27.28 3.72 6.98
CA THR A 23 -26.69 4.87 7.64
C THR A 23 -25.54 4.47 8.57
N LEU A 24 -24.30 4.69 8.13
CA LEU A 24 -23.16 4.86 9.03
C LEU A 24 -23.60 5.89 10.09
N PRO A 25 -23.34 5.69 11.39
CA PRO A 25 -23.79 6.59 12.44
C PRO A 25 -23.33 8.02 12.12
N GLN A 26 -24.28 8.83 11.65
CA GLN A 26 -24.10 10.11 10.94
C GLN A 26 -23.50 11.25 11.79
N GLN A 27 -23.04 10.97 13.00
CA GLN A 27 -22.58 12.01 13.94
C GLN A 27 -21.09 11.99 14.28
N SER A 28 -20.29 11.12 13.67
CA SER A 28 -18.88 11.01 14.07
C SER A 28 -17.85 11.37 13.00
N TRP A 29 -18.20 11.36 11.71
CA TRP A 29 -17.24 11.55 10.62
C TRP A 29 -17.51 12.85 9.86
N THR A 30 -16.43 13.55 9.55
CA THR A 30 -16.44 14.75 8.71
C THR A 30 -16.57 14.39 7.23
N GLU A 31 -17.03 15.32 6.39
CA GLU A 31 -17.14 15.11 4.93
C GLU A 31 -15.82 14.67 4.29
N LYS A 32 -14.68 15.13 4.83
CA LYS A 32 -13.35 14.72 4.36
C LYS A 32 -13.05 13.25 4.69
N GLU A 33 -13.50 12.77 5.83
CA GLU A 33 -13.31 11.39 6.28
C GLU A 33 -14.20 10.42 5.50
N GLU A 34 -15.43 10.83 5.21
CA GLU A 34 -16.35 10.07 4.36
C GLU A 34 -15.78 9.91 2.94
N ARG A 35 -15.26 10.98 2.33
CA ARG A 35 -14.56 10.88 1.04
C ARG A 35 -13.33 9.97 1.10
N GLN A 36 -12.59 10.00 2.21
CA GLN A 36 -11.41 9.15 2.40
C GLN A 36 -11.81 7.68 2.56
N TYR A 37 -12.88 7.40 3.30
CA TYR A 37 -13.46 6.07 3.44
C TYR A 37 -13.83 5.48 2.08
N GLU A 38 -14.63 6.20 1.30
CA GLU A 38 -15.07 5.77 -0.03
C GLU A 38 -13.88 5.52 -0.97
N HIS A 39 -12.89 6.42 -0.96
CA HIS A 39 -11.70 6.25 -1.78
C HIS A 39 -10.92 4.97 -1.43
N ILE A 40 -10.77 4.66 -0.14
CA ILE A 40 -10.05 3.45 0.31
C ILE A 40 -10.87 2.19 0.02
N LYS A 41 -12.20 2.23 0.23
CA LYS A 41 -13.10 1.12 -0.10
C LYS A 41 -12.98 0.77 -1.58
N ASN A 42 -13.13 1.77 -2.46
CA ASN A 42 -13.03 1.57 -3.91
C ASN A 42 -11.66 1.02 -4.32
N GLN A 43 -10.56 1.57 -3.80
CA GLN A 43 -9.23 1.02 -4.08
C GLN A 43 -9.05 -0.43 -3.58
N ALA A 44 -9.65 -0.81 -2.46
CA ALA A 44 -9.57 -2.17 -1.96
C ALA A 44 -10.39 -3.15 -2.82
N LEU A 45 -11.55 -2.72 -3.31
CA LEU A 45 -12.38 -3.45 -4.26
C LEU A 45 -11.67 -3.63 -5.62
N GLU A 46 -11.07 -2.57 -6.16
CA GLU A 46 -10.29 -2.62 -7.41
C GLU A 46 -9.10 -3.59 -7.32
N ARG A 47 -8.53 -3.76 -6.11
CA ARG A 47 -7.46 -4.74 -5.84
C ARG A 47 -7.99 -6.18 -5.62
N GLY A 48 -9.30 -6.41 -5.75
CA GLY A 48 -9.93 -7.72 -5.63
C GLY A 48 -10.32 -8.13 -4.21
N SER A 49 -10.42 -7.18 -3.26
CA SER A 49 -10.95 -7.49 -1.92
C SER A 49 -12.46 -7.68 -1.98
N SER A 50 -13.02 -8.51 -1.09
CA SER A 50 -14.47 -8.58 -0.88
C SER A 50 -14.99 -7.25 -0.31
N GLU A 51 -16.28 -6.98 -0.51
CA GLU A 51 -16.91 -5.74 -0.07
C GLU A 51 -16.78 -5.52 1.44
N ASP A 52 -17.13 -6.52 2.25
CA ASP A 52 -17.01 -6.45 3.72
C ASP A 52 -15.57 -6.16 4.16
N ARG A 53 -14.59 -6.75 3.45
CA ARG A 53 -13.18 -6.52 3.75
C ARG A 53 -12.72 -5.13 3.33
N ALA A 54 -13.21 -4.62 2.21
CA ALA A 54 -12.91 -3.26 1.75
C ALA A 54 -13.46 -2.21 2.72
N GLU A 55 -14.69 -2.40 3.20
CA GLU A 55 -15.34 -1.60 4.24
C GLU A 55 -14.54 -1.63 5.55
N GLU A 56 -14.14 -2.82 6.02
CA GLU A 56 -13.30 -2.96 7.21
C GLU A 56 -11.97 -2.19 7.07
N ILE A 57 -11.29 -2.33 5.93
CA ILE A 57 -10.02 -1.66 5.64
C ILE A 57 -10.20 -0.14 5.64
N ALA A 58 -11.25 0.35 5.01
CA ALA A 58 -11.56 1.77 4.93
C ALA A 58 -11.88 2.35 6.31
N ALA A 59 -12.78 1.72 7.07
CA ALA A 59 -13.16 2.14 8.41
C ALA A 59 -11.96 2.14 9.36
N ARG A 60 -11.14 1.08 9.36
CA ARG A 60 -9.95 0.97 10.20
C ARG A 60 -8.93 2.07 9.89
N THR A 61 -8.77 2.44 8.62
CA THR A 61 -7.83 3.48 8.21
C THR A 61 -8.28 4.89 8.61
N VAL A 62 -9.57 5.19 8.45
CA VAL A 62 -10.16 6.47 8.89
C VAL A 62 -10.14 6.57 10.41
N ASN A 63 -10.55 5.52 11.13
CA ASN A 63 -10.52 5.49 12.60
C ASN A 63 -9.11 5.66 13.16
N LYS A 64 -8.07 5.16 12.49
CA LYS A 64 -6.67 5.43 12.88
C LYS A 64 -6.35 6.93 12.83
N THR A 65 -6.76 7.62 11.77
CA THR A 65 -6.53 9.06 11.61
C THR A 65 -7.27 9.85 12.71
N ARG A 66 -8.50 9.44 13.02
CA ARG A 66 -9.31 10.01 14.11
C ARG A 66 -8.70 9.77 15.49
N ALA A 67 -8.20 8.56 15.75
CA ALA A 67 -7.48 8.23 16.99
C ALA A 67 -6.21 9.09 17.19
N GLN A 68 -5.49 9.40 16.11
CA GLN A 68 -4.33 10.30 16.17
C GLN A 68 -4.72 11.76 16.47
N ARG A 69 -5.93 12.18 16.09
CA ARG A 69 -6.47 13.51 16.37
C ARG A 69 -7.18 13.63 17.72
N GLY A 70 -7.32 12.53 18.45
CA GLY A 70 -8.10 12.48 19.69
C GLY A 70 -9.62 12.40 19.49
N GLU A 71 -10.08 12.25 18.24
CA GLU A 71 -11.51 12.28 17.86
C GLU A 71 -12.17 10.89 17.90
N SER A 72 -11.37 9.82 18.06
CA SER A 72 -11.88 8.45 18.20
C SER A 72 -12.06 8.08 19.67
N GLN A 73 -13.24 7.53 19.99
CA GLN A 73 -13.55 6.90 21.29
C GLN A 73 -12.64 5.70 21.59
N GLN A 74 -12.21 4.98 20.54
CA GLN A 74 -11.32 3.83 20.65
C GLN A 74 -9.92 4.19 20.16
N GLN A 75 -8.93 4.07 21.04
CA GLN A 75 -7.54 4.39 20.76
C GLN A 75 -6.62 3.28 21.27
N SER A 76 -5.74 2.80 20.41
CA SER A 76 -4.64 1.91 20.79
C SER A 76 -3.33 2.70 20.77
N ARG A 77 -2.36 2.32 21.63
CA ARG A 77 -1.03 2.97 21.67
C ARG A 77 -0.36 3.04 20.29
N THR A 78 -0.51 1.98 19.48
CA THR A 78 0.00 1.91 18.12
C THR A 78 -0.78 2.75 17.11
N ALA A 79 -2.04 3.09 17.36
CA ALA A 79 -2.76 4.03 16.51
C ALA A 79 -2.26 5.46 16.76
N THR A 80 -2.11 5.86 18.02
CA THR A 80 -1.77 7.24 18.42
C THR A 80 -0.29 7.58 18.25
N GLN A 81 0.64 6.65 18.48
CA GLN A 81 2.10 6.88 18.40
C GLN A 81 2.71 6.62 17.02
N ASP A 82 1.96 6.05 16.08
CA ASP A 82 2.47 5.69 14.75
C ASP A 82 2.27 6.81 13.72
N ILE A 83 3.04 6.76 12.63
CA ILE A 83 3.00 7.79 11.59
C ILE A 83 1.64 7.72 10.85
N PRO A 84 0.97 8.86 10.62
CA PRO A 84 -0.28 8.93 9.87
C PRO A 84 -0.16 8.24 8.50
N PRO A 85 -1.19 7.53 8.02
CA PRO A 85 -1.17 6.85 6.72
C PRO A 85 -0.75 7.76 5.55
N GLN A 86 -1.21 9.03 5.56
CA GLN A 86 -0.93 10.02 4.53
C GLN A 86 0.55 10.45 4.51
N ARG A 87 1.21 10.47 5.67
CA ARG A 87 2.66 10.76 5.78
C ARG A 87 3.53 9.52 5.61
N ARG A 88 2.97 8.32 5.67
CA ARG A 88 3.71 7.05 5.62
C ARG A 88 4.20 6.73 4.21
N GLY A 89 3.46 7.10 3.17
CA GLY A 89 3.85 6.89 1.78
C GLY A 89 5.19 7.56 1.49
N GLY A 90 6.22 6.79 1.15
CA GLY A 90 7.56 7.30 0.89
C GLY A 90 8.54 7.26 2.07
N LEU A 91 8.08 7.18 3.32
CA LEU A 91 8.97 7.15 4.50
C LEU A 91 9.45 5.74 4.87
N ARG A 92 8.65 4.70 4.59
CA ARG A 92 9.03 3.28 4.83
C ARG A 92 9.63 2.59 3.61
N SER A 93 9.45 3.15 2.42
CA SER A 93 10.30 2.85 1.28
C SER A 93 11.64 3.52 1.55
N GLY A 94 12.55 2.84 2.25
CA GLY A 94 13.86 3.35 2.59
C GLY A 94 14.50 4.02 1.37
N SER A 95 14.93 5.28 1.53
CA SER A 95 15.73 6.09 0.61
C SER A 95 15.39 5.99 -0.89
N ARG A 96 14.99 7.12 -1.49
CA ARG A 96 15.02 7.43 -2.94
C ARG A 96 16.25 6.87 -3.68
N SER A 97 16.21 5.60 -4.04
CA SER A 97 17.10 4.97 -5.01
C SER A 97 16.33 3.77 -5.55
N GLY A 98 15.64 3.96 -6.68
CA GLY A 98 15.35 2.85 -7.59
C GLY A 98 16.64 2.06 -7.88
N PRO A 99 16.56 0.84 -8.42
CA PRO A 99 17.52 -0.25 -8.20
C PRO A 99 18.98 0.24 -8.19
N GLY A 100 19.49 0.56 -7.00
CA GLY A 100 20.80 1.17 -6.77
C GLY A 100 21.92 0.15 -6.87
N GLY A 101 21.83 -0.72 -7.88
CA GLY A 101 22.54 -1.98 -7.97
C GLY A 101 22.24 -2.90 -6.77
N ARG A 102 23.01 -3.99 -6.69
CA ARG A 102 23.01 -4.84 -5.49
C ARG A 102 23.54 -4.02 -4.31
N THR A 103 23.05 -4.28 -3.11
CA THR A 103 23.61 -3.65 -1.89
C THR A 103 24.99 -4.23 -1.58
N LYS A 104 25.84 -3.51 -0.84
CA LYS A 104 27.16 -4.03 -0.41
C LYS A 104 27.02 -5.37 0.32
N GLN A 105 25.98 -5.55 1.12
CA GLN A 105 25.73 -6.79 1.86
C GLN A 105 25.36 -7.96 0.93
N GLN A 106 24.57 -7.72 -0.11
CA GLN A 106 24.27 -8.73 -1.13
C GLN A 106 25.54 -9.14 -1.88
N LEU A 107 26.36 -8.17 -2.31
CA LEU A 107 27.64 -8.42 -2.98
C LEU A 107 28.63 -9.15 -2.07
N TYR A 108 28.63 -8.85 -0.77
CA TYR A 108 29.46 -9.54 0.21
C TYR A 108 29.05 -11.01 0.34
N ALA A 109 27.75 -11.30 0.40
CA ALA A 109 27.23 -12.67 0.44
C ALA A 109 27.52 -13.44 -0.86
N ASP A 110 27.40 -12.79 -2.02
CA ASP A 110 27.79 -13.35 -3.32
C ASP A 110 29.29 -13.68 -3.34
N ALA A 111 30.14 -12.75 -2.89
CA ALA A 111 31.59 -12.92 -2.81
C ALA A 111 32.00 -14.02 -1.82
N GLN A 112 31.25 -14.19 -0.73
CA GLN A 112 31.44 -15.29 0.21
C GLN A 112 31.11 -16.64 -0.44
N ARG A 113 29.97 -16.74 -1.13
CA ARG A 113 29.60 -17.95 -1.88
C ARG A 113 30.58 -18.28 -3.00
N ALA A 114 31.12 -17.26 -3.64
CA ALA A 114 32.13 -17.37 -4.68
C ALA A 114 33.56 -17.65 -4.15
N GLY A 115 33.77 -17.69 -2.83
CA GLY A 115 35.08 -17.98 -2.24
C GLY A 115 36.12 -16.87 -2.38
N ILE A 116 35.69 -15.62 -2.62
CA ILE A 116 36.60 -14.49 -2.82
C ILE A 116 37.34 -14.18 -1.51
N ARG A 117 38.67 -14.29 -1.54
CA ARG A 117 39.55 -13.95 -0.41
C ARG A 117 39.64 -12.43 -0.25
N GLY A 118 39.76 -11.95 0.98
CA GLY A 118 39.84 -10.50 1.25
C GLY A 118 38.51 -9.74 1.12
N ARG A 119 37.39 -10.41 0.78
CA ARG A 119 36.05 -9.82 0.66
C ARG A 119 35.61 -8.93 1.83
N SER A 120 36.07 -9.21 3.05
CA SER A 120 35.76 -8.41 4.25
C SER A 120 36.41 -7.03 4.25
N LYS A 121 37.48 -6.82 3.48
CA LYS A 121 38.16 -5.54 3.35
C LYS A 121 37.73 -4.76 2.10
N MET A 122 36.94 -5.38 1.22
CA MET A 122 36.54 -4.81 -0.07
C MET A 122 35.40 -3.79 0.07
N THR A 123 35.45 -2.74 -0.74
CA THR A 123 34.34 -1.79 -0.89
C THR A 123 33.23 -2.37 -1.77
N LYS A 124 32.10 -1.67 -1.88
CA LYS A 124 30.98 -2.11 -2.75
C LYS A 124 31.46 -2.30 -4.20
N ALA A 125 32.22 -1.34 -4.73
CA ALA A 125 32.75 -1.38 -6.09
C ALA A 125 33.79 -2.50 -6.29
N ASP A 126 34.63 -2.75 -5.28
CA ASP A 126 35.61 -3.83 -5.34
C ASP A 126 34.94 -5.21 -5.35
N LEU A 127 33.86 -5.39 -4.58
CA LEU A 127 33.08 -6.63 -4.58
C LEU A 127 32.38 -6.85 -5.93
N GLU A 128 31.81 -5.80 -6.54
CA GLU A 128 31.23 -5.87 -7.89
C GLU A 128 32.27 -6.29 -8.92
N ARG A 129 33.46 -5.65 -8.88
CA ARG A 129 34.55 -5.97 -9.81
C ARG A 129 35.08 -7.39 -9.61
N ALA A 130 35.29 -7.82 -8.37
CA ALA A 130 35.78 -9.16 -8.06
C ALA A 130 34.79 -10.26 -8.47
N LEU A 131 33.49 -9.97 -8.44
CA LEU A 131 32.45 -10.88 -8.94
C LEU A 131 32.32 -10.90 -10.46
N GLN A 132 32.69 -9.82 -11.15
CA GLN A 132 32.73 -9.75 -12.62
C GLN A 132 33.99 -10.40 -13.21
N GLN A 133 35.09 -10.46 -12.46
CA GLN A 133 36.39 -11.01 -12.89
C GLN A 133 36.57 -12.50 -12.58
N ARG A 134 35.49 -13.18 -12.17
CA ARG A 134 35.46 -14.63 -11.96
C ARG A 134 35.05 -15.34 -13.24
#